data_AF-A0A9X2B100-F1
#
_entry.id   AF-A0A9X2B100-F1
#
_cell.length_a   1.000
_cell.length_b   1.000
_cell.length_c   1.000
_cell.angle_alpha   90.00
_cell.angle_beta   90.00
_cell.angle_gamma   90.00
#
_symmetry.space_group_name_H-M   'P 1'
#
loop_
_entity.id
_entity.type
_entity.pdbx_description
1 polymer ?
#
loop_
_entity_poly.entity_id
_entity_poly.type
_entity_poly.pdbx_seq_one_letter_code
_entity_poly.pdbx_strand_id
1 'polypeptide(L)'
;MTVISVIGPDARAVEQVTAGVGTATARRGRRFAAGAGPGEADGVVAVVTSSTVTAEDREVVRAVRDAMGVVVVYGPDGTDGPDGPDGGTFPAEAGVVHCVWGDDGYAGQRSLAGLAEVVDGMWVDRERWVADARRADADRLDRVRIAVRLAAERIATELLDTGTGGTAGTAGTAGTEELDRMFRARLTVAVLEQGVEMPNLAPAERTGEEGTSAPSGGTVPHLVTVAAALGAGGAAAAGVVRLTDSPVAAVAAGVLVMTATAVARWWTGRAARREQAAARRAASLRRRWAATVTDVVARIVVPPVAERLPGGAS
;
A
#
# COMPACT_ATOMS: atom_id res chain seq x y z
N MET A 1 -18.12 -20.39 10.86
CA MET A 1 -19.10 -21.34 10.26
C MET A 1 -20.50 -20.83 10.55
N THR A 2 -21.28 -20.50 9.51
CA THR A 2 -22.64 -19.93 9.67
C THR A 2 -23.67 -21.05 9.82
N VAL A 3 -24.50 -21.01 10.86
CA VAL A 3 -25.58 -21.97 11.12
C VAL A 3 -26.91 -21.37 10.67
N ILE A 4 -27.65 -22.11 9.84
CA ILE A 4 -28.94 -21.70 9.32
C ILE A 4 -29.99 -22.68 9.82
N SER A 5 -30.91 -22.18 10.64
CA SER A 5 -32.02 -22.96 11.15
C SER A 5 -33.08 -23.12 10.07
N VAL A 6 -33.47 -24.36 9.79
CA VAL A 6 -34.60 -24.67 8.91
C VAL A 6 -35.78 -25.03 9.80
N ILE A 7 -36.87 -24.28 9.68
CA ILE A 7 -38.10 -24.45 10.46
C ILE A 7 -39.29 -24.59 9.52
N GLY A 8 -40.38 -25.17 9.99
CA GLY A 8 -41.59 -25.30 9.20
C GLY A 8 -42.59 -26.23 9.88
N PRO A 9 -43.87 -26.19 9.47
CA PRO A 9 -44.92 -27.01 10.05
C PRO A 9 -44.81 -28.50 9.63
N ASP A 10 -44.16 -28.80 8.50
CA ASP A 10 -43.90 -30.17 8.04
C ASP A 10 -42.46 -30.58 8.34
N ALA A 11 -42.29 -31.43 9.36
CA ALA A 11 -40.98 -31.95 9.77
C ALA A 11 -40.25 -32.69 8.63
N ARG A 12 -40.98 -33.42 7.78
CA ARG A 12 -40.39 -34.15 6.66
C ARG A 12 -39.86 -33.20 5.60
N ALA A 13 -40.60 -32.13 5.29
CA ALA A 13 -40.15 -31.11 4.36
C ALA A 13 -38.91 -30.38 4.89
N VAL A 14 -38.91 -30.03 6.18
CA VAL A 14 -37.75 -29.42 6.85
C VAL A 14 -36.51 -30.32 6.75
N GLU A 15 -36.63 -31.61 7.05
CA GLU A 15 -35.51 -32.56 6.94
C GLU A 15 -34.99 -32.68 5.51
N GLN A 16 -35.89 -32.78 4.52
CA GLN A 16 -35.52 -32.89 3.11
C GLN A 16 -34.83 -31.64 2.58
N VAL A 17 -35.31 -30.45 2.96
CA VAL A 17 -34.67 -29.17 2.61
C VAL A 17 -33.32 -29.04 3.31
N THR A 18 -33.24 -29.36 4.60
CA THR A 18 -32.00 -29.31 5.38
C THR A 18 -30.91 -30.20 4.76
N ALA A 19 -31.26 -31.45 4.45
CA ALA A 19 -30.34 -32.40 3.82
C ALA A 19 -29.98 -31.97 2.38
N GLY A 20 -30.99 -31.59 1.59
CA GLY A 20 -30.84 -31.18 0.20
C GLY A 20 -29.95 -29.97 0.02
N VAL A 21 -30.24 -28.87 0.73
CA VAL A 21 -29.41 -27.66 0.68
C VAL A 21 -28.03 -27.92 1.29
N GLY A 22 -27.93 -28.75 2.34
CA GLY A 22 -26.66 -29.17 2.91
C GLY A 22 -25.72 -29.81 1.88
N THR A 23 -26.25 -30.67 0.99
CA THR A 23 -25.44 -31.24 -0.11
C THR A 23 -25.06 -30.22 -1.18
N ALA A 24 -25.96 -29.29 -1.51
CA ALA A 24 -25.71 -28.24 -2.50
C ALA A 24 -24.69 -27.19 -2.02
N THR A 25 -24.61 -26.93 -0.71
CA THR A 25 -23.84 -25.83 -0.11
C THR A 25 -22.63 -26.28 0.71
N ALA A 26 -22.37 -27.60 0.83
CA ALA A 26 -21.32 -28.19 1.68
C ALA A 26 -19.91 -27.57 1.52
N ARG A 27 -19.62 -26.91 0.40
CA ARG A 27 -18.31 -26.28 0.12
C ARG A 27 -18.18 -24.83 0.62
N ARG A 28 -19.24 -24.24 1.17
CA ARG A 28 -19.32 -22.80 1.47
C ARG A 28 -19.34 -22.44 2.96
N GLY A 29 -18.95 -23.38 3.84
CA GLY A 29 -18.79 -23.08 5.27
C GLY A 29 -20.10 -22.85 6.04
N ARG A 30 -21.23 -23.30 5.48
CA ARG A 30 -22.58 -23.17 6.03
C ARG A 30 -23.10 -24.50 6.53
N ARG A 31 -23.79 -24.47 7.66
CA ARG A 31 -24.46 -25.62 8.24
C ARG A 31 -25.96 -25.37 8.28
N PHE A 32 -26.73 -26.21 7.62
CA PHE A 32 -28.18 -26.21 7.77
C PHE A 32 -28.54 -27.18 8.90
N ALA A 33 -29.39 -26.73 9.82
CA ALA A 33 -29.84 -27.52 10.96
C ALA A 33 -31.35 -27.38 11.11
N ALA A 34 -32.07 -28.50 11.21
CA ALA A 34 -33.50 -28.48 11.48
C ALA A 34 -33.76 -28.00 12.91
N GLY A 35 -34.56 -26.94 13.06
CA GLY A 35 -35.03 -26.45 14.36
C GLY A 35 -33.94 -25.95 15.32
N ALA A 36 -32.80 -25.45 14.81
CA ALA A 36 -31.79 -24.83 15.66
C ALA A 36 -32.37 -23.59 16.39
N GLY A 37 -32.09 -23.49 17.69
CA GLY A 37 -32.60 -22.42 18.54
C GLY A 37 -31.96 -21.06 18.25
N PRO A 38 -32.55 -19.96 18.73
CA PRO A 38 -32.10 -18.59 18.44
C PRO A 38 -30.69 -18.26 18.99
N GLY A 39 -30.15 -19.07 19.90
CA GLY A 39 -28.77 -18.94 20.39
C GLY A 39 -27.71 -19.68 19.56
N GLU A 40 -28.14 -20.54 18.63
CA GLU A 40 -27.25 -21.40 17.82
C GLU A 40 -27.29 -21.06 16.34
N ALA A 41 -28.36 -20.42 15.86
CA ALA A 41 -28.55 -20.06 14.47
C ALA A 41 -28.12 -18.61 14.20
N ASP A 42 -27.45 -18.39 13.07
CA ASP A 42 -27.13 -17.08 12.51
C ASP A 42 -28.21 -16.58 11.53
N GLY A 43 -29.12 -17.47 11.12
CA GLY A 43 -30.18 -17.17 10.16
C GLY A 43 -31.27 -18.25 10.15
N VAL A 44 -32.43 -17.92 9.57
CA VAL A 44 -33.60 -18.82 9.55
C VAL A 44 -34.21 -18.91 8.16
N VAL A 45 -34.52 -20.15 7.76
CA VAL A 45 -35.33 -20.50 6.58
C VAL A 45 -36.63 -21.16 7.08
N ALA A 46 -37.75 -20.51 6.84
CA ALA A 46 -39.09 -21.04 7.11
C ALA A 46 -39.63 -21.74 5.85
N VAL A 47 -39.77 -23.05 5.91
CA VAL A 47 -40.30 -23.90 4.84
C VAL A 47 -41.82 -23.96 4.95
N VAL A 48 -42.53 -23.55 3.90
CA VAL A 48 -43.99 -23.51 3.86
C VAL A 48 -44.48 -24.37 2.69
N THR A 49 -44.98 -25.57 2.97
CA THR A 49 -45.48 -26.51 1.95
C THR A 49 -46.94 -26.31 1.58
N SER A 50 -47.70 -25.59 2.40
CA SER A 50 -49.07 -25.22 2.11
C SER A 50 -49.13 -24.08 1.09
N SER A 51 -50.08 -24.16 0.15
CA SER A 51 -50.43 -23.04 -0.73
C SER A 51 -51.23 -21.95 -0.01
N THR A 52 -51.67 -22.21 1.22
CA THR A 52 -52.37 -21.23 2.07
C THR A 52 -51.51 -20.88 3.28
N VAL A 53 -51.16 -19.60 3.37
CA VAL A 53 -50.43 -19.02 4.52
C VAL A 53 -51.44 -18.48 5.53
N THR A 54 -51.48 -19.07 6.72
CA THR A 54 -52.39 -18.67 7.79
C THR A 54 -51.92 -17.41 8.52
N ALA A 55 -52.77 -16.81 9.36
CA ALA A 55 -52.38 -15.70 10.21
C ALA A 55 -51.32 -16.10 11.26
N GLU A 56 -51.39 -17.34 11.75
CA GLU A 56 -50.43 -17.91 12.70
C GLU A 56 -49.04 -18.07 12.07
N ASP A 57 -48.97 -18.55 10.83
CA ASP A 57 -47.71 -18.63 10.08
C ASP A 57 -47.04 -17.26 9.92
N ARG A 58 -47.83 -16.21 9.70
CA ARG A 58 -47.34 -14.83 9.61
C ARG A 58 -46.83 -14.32 10.94
N GLU A 59 -47.51 -14.64 12.04
CA GLU A 59 -47.09 -14.25 13.38
C GLU A 59 -45.74 -14.90 13.75
N VAL A 60 -45.57 -16.19 13.43
CA VAL A 60 -44.29 -16.90 13.64
C VAL A 60 -43.17 -16.27 12.80
N VAL A 61 -43.39 -16.01 11.51
CA VAL A 61 -42.38 -15.38 10.65
C VAL A 61 -42.00 -13.99 11.14
N ARG A 62 -42.97 -13.19 11.61
CA ARG A 62 -42.66 -11.88 12.21
C ARG A 62 -41.86 -12.01 13.51
N ALA A 63 -42.23 -12.95 14.39
CA ALA A 63 -41.49 -13.18 15.63
C ALA A 63 -40.04 -13.60 15.35
N VAL A 64 -39.83 -14.48 14.36
CA VAL A 64 -38.50 -14.90 13.92
C VAL A 64 -37.73 -13.73 13.33
N ARG A 65 -38.35 -12.91 12.47
CA ARG A 65 -37.74 -11.70 11.94
C ARG A 65 -37.34 -10.75 13.06
N ASP A 66 -38.21 -10.50 14.04
CA ASP A 66 -37.93 -9.55 15.12
C ASP A 66 -36.78 -10.03 16.02
N ALA A 67 -36.62 -11.36 16.17
CA ALA A 67 -35.51 -11.96 16.89
C ALA A 67 -34.19 -12.01 16.10
N MET A 68 -34.26 -12.32 14.80
CA MET A 68 -33.10 -12.63 13.95
C MET A 68 -32.71 -11.51 12.98
N GLY A 69 -33.54 -10.48 12.85
CA GLY A 69 -33.43 -9.39 11.86
C GLY A 69 -33.87 -9.76 10.44
N VAL A 70 -33.67 -11.02 10.01
CA VAL A 70 -34.07 -11.51 8.67
C VAL A 70 -34.55 -12.96 8.69
N VAL A 71 -35.49 -13.29 7.80
CA VAL A 71 -35.99 -14.65 7.58
C VAL A 71 -36.25 -14.91 6.10
N VAL A 72 -35.81 -16.07 5.60
CA VAL A 72 -36.21 -16.56 4.27
C VAL A 72 -37.46 -17.40 4.40
N VAL A 73 -38.51 -17.05 3.69
CA VAL A 73 -39.69 -17.91 3.54
C VAL A 73 -39.54 -18.68 2.24
N TYR A 74 -39.36 -20.00 2.34
CA TYR A 74 -39.22 -20.92 1.22
C TYR A 74 -40.53 -21.66 0.99
N GLY A 75 -41.22 -21.37 -0.11
CA GLY A 75 -42.59 -21.86 -0.36
C GLY A 75 -42.96 -21.90 -1.84
N PRO A 76 -44.18 -22.35 -2.17
CA PRO A 76 -44.69 -22.35 -3.54
C PRO A 76 -44.91 -20.91 -4.05
N ASP A 77 -45.01 -20.77 -5.37
CA ASP A 77 -45.30 -19.46 -5.97
C ASP A 77 -46.71 -19.01 -5.55
N GLY A 78 -46.76 -17.83 -4.92
CA GLY A 78 -47.98 -17.19 -4.45
C GLY A 78 -48.47 -16.12 -5.44
N THR A 79 -48.31 -16.34 -6.74
CA THR A 79 -48.88 -15.44 -7.75
C THR A 79 -50.40 -15.62 -7.79
N ASP A 80 -51.13 -14.87 -6.97
CA ASP A 80 -52.31 -14.09 -7.38
C ASP A 80 -52.83 -13.19 -6.24
N GLY A 81 -52.50 -11.88 -6.33
CA GLY A 81 -53.37 -10.77 -5.93
C GLY A 81 -53.35 -10.29 -4.46
N PRO A 82 -53.11 -8.99 -4.19
CA PRO A 82 -53.29 -8.40 -2.86
C PRO A 82 -54.77 -8.23 -2.42
N ASP A 83 -55.75 -8.68 -3.21
CA ASP A 83 -57.18 -8.37 -3.03
C ASP A 83 -58.12 -9.60 -2.98
N GLY A 84 -57.59 -10.80 -2.75
CA GLY A 84 -58.42 -11.98 -2.43
C GLY A 84 -58.88 -11.95 -0.97
N PRO A 85 -60.16 -12.23 -0.65
CA PRO A 85 -60.63 -12.20 0.74
C PRO A 85 -60.00 -13.28 1.63
N ASP A 86 -59.38 -14.31 1.04
CA ASP A 86 -58.65 -15.39 1.71
C ASP A 86 -57.51 -15.92 0.80
N GLY A 87 -56.23 -15.81 1.20
CA GLY A 87 -55.08 -16.54 0.60
C GLY A 87 -54.21 -15.73 -0.39
N GLY A 88 -52.90 -15.95 -0.53
CA GLY A 88 -52.00 -16.97 0.04
C GLY A 88 -50.54 -16.50 0.07
N THR A 89 -50.27 -15.20 -0.01
CA THR A 89 -48.91 -14.66 -0.15
C THR A 89 -48.56 -13.81 1.06
N PHE A 90 -47.34 -14.00 1.59
CA PHE A 90 -46.82 -13.13 2.64
C PHE A 90 -46.70 -11.69 2.11
N PRO A 91 -47.19 -10.69 2.84
CA PRO A 91 -47.00 -9.29 2.45
C PRO A 91 -45.50 -8.97 2.40
N ALA A 92 -45.11 -8.09 1.48
CA ALA A 92 -43.74 -7.60 1.40
C ALA A 92 -43.39 -6.81 2.67
N GLU A 93 -42.75 -7.46 3.63
CA GLU A 93 -42.31 -6.90 4.90
C GLU A 93 -40.77 -6.78 4.91
N ALA A 94 -40.24 -5.66 5.43
CA ALA A 94 -38.79 -5.51 5.60
C ALA A 94 -38.24 -6.63 6.49
N GLY A 95 -37.14 -7.25 6.09
CA GLY A 95 -36.55 -8.40 6.81
C GLY A 95 -37.18 -9.76 6.47
N VAL A 96 -38.20 -9.83 5.60
CA VAL A 96 -38.74 -11.09 5.09
C VAL A 96 -38.38 -11.22 3.61
N VAL A 97 -37.71 -12.33 3.25
CA VAL A 97 -37.31 -12.60 1.87
C VAL A 97 -37.98 -13.88 1.38
N HIS A 98 -38.73 -13.76 0.30
CA HIS A 98 -39.42 -14.89 -0.31
C HIS A 98 -38.52 -15.61 -1.30
N CYS A 99 -38.37 -16.91 -1.13
CA CYS A 99 -37.73 -17.80 -2.08
C CYS A 99 -38.76 -18.81 -2.55
N VAL A 100 -39.12 -18.73 -3.83
CA VAL A 100 -40.10 -19.61 -4.43
C VAL A 100 -39.40 -20.89 -4.93
N TRP A 101 -39.93 -22.07 -4.60
CA TRP A 101 -39.50 -23.29 -5.27
C TRP A 101 -40.17 -23.42 -6.64
N GLY A 102 -39.41 -23.89 -7.62
CA GLY A 102 -39.87 -24.11 -8.99
C GLY A 102 -40.63 -25.43 -9.15
N ASP A 103 -40.88 -25.79 -10.41
CA ASP A 103 -41.70 -26.94 -10.81
C ASP A 103 -41.17 -28.31 -10.33
N ASP A 104 -39.90 -28.38 -9.92
CA ASP A 104 -39.30 -29.60 -9.36
C ASP A 104 -39.59 -29.79 -7.86
N GLY A 105 -40.38 -28.88 -7.26
CA GLY A 105 -40.85 -28.93 -5.89
C GLY A 105 -39.81 -28.52 -4.85
N TYR A 106 -40.20 -28.48 -3.59
CA TYR A 106 -39.38 -27.96 -2.49
C TYR A 106 -38.06 -28.71 -2.27
N ALA A 107 -37.99 -29.99 -2.62
CA ALA A 107 -36.78 -30.81 -2.54
C ALA A 107 -36.09 -31.02 -3.89
N GLY A 108 -36.57 -30.33 -4.94
CA GLY A 108 -36.00 -30.39 -6.27
C GLY A 108 -34.64 -29.72 -6.37
N GLN A 109 -33.77 -30.24 -7.23
CA GLN A 109 -32.39 -29.77 -7.37
C GLN A 109 -32.29 -28.28 -7.75
N ARG A 110 -33.18 -27.79 -8.63
CA ARG A 110 -33.19 -26.38 -9.06
C ARG A 110 -33.71 -25.49 -7.96
N SER A 111 -34.77 -25.91 -7.27
CA SER A 111 -35.35 -25.16 -6.15
C SER A 111 -34.39 -25.03 -4.97
N LEU A 112 -33.70 -26.11 -4.61
CA LEU A 112 -32.66 -26.10 -3.57
C LEU A 112 -31.45 -25.25 -3.98
N ALA A 113 -31.08 -25.24 -5.27
CA ALA A 113 -30.01 -24.38 -5.78
C ALA A 113 -30.40 -22.89 -5.72
N GLY A 114 -31.65 -22.55 -6.06
CA GLY A 114 -32.17 -21.19 -5.93
C GLY A 114 -32.22 -20.73 -4.46
N LEU A 115 -32.68 -21.60 -3.56
CA LEU A 115 -32.63 -21.33 -2.12
C LEU A 115 -31.21 -21.11 -1.63
N ALA A 116 -30.27 -21.97 -2.03
CA ALA A 116 -28.85 -21.81 -1.70
C ALA A 116 -28.29 -20.47 -2.18
N GLU A 117 -28.65 -20.01 -3.38
CA GLU A 117 -28.21 -18.72 -3.93
C GLU A 117 -28.77 -17.53 -3.15
N VAL A 118 -30.07 -17.55 -2.81
CA VAL A 118 -30.71 -16.50 -1.98
C VAL A 118 -30.03 -16.43 -0.61
N VAL A 119 -29.88 -17.58 0.03
CA VAL A 119 -29.20 -17.73 1.31
C VAL A 119 -27.77 -17.20 1.18
N ASP A 120 -27.06 -17.51 0.10
CA ASP A 120 -25.69 -17.02 -0.17
C ASP A 120 -25.59 -15.51 -0.34
N GLY A 121 -26.59 -14.88 -0.98
CA GLY A 121 -26.65 -13.44 -1.13
C GLY A 121 -26.97 -12.68 0.15
N MET A 122 -27.69 -13.29 1.10
CA MET A 122 -28.19 -12.58 2.29
C MET A 122 -27.23 -12.57 3.47
N TRP A 123 -26.61 -13.71 3.77
CA TRP A 123 -25.74 -13.81 4.96
C TRP A 123 -24.28 -13.61 4.60
N VAL A 124 -23.67 -12.55 5.14
CA VAL A 124 -22.24 -12.32 5.01
C VAL A 124 -21.49 -13.36 5.83
N ASP A 125 -20.62 -14.12 5.18
CA ASP A 125 -19.64 -14.96 5.88
C ASP A 125 -18.67 -14.05 6.63
N ARG A 126 -18.89 -13.91 7.93
CA ARG A 126 -18.12 -13.03 8.80
C ARG A 126 -16.65 -13.43 8.88
N GLU A 127 -16.33 -14.73 8.86
CA GLU A 127 -14.95 -15.21 8.90
C GLU A 127 -14.22 -14.82 7.62
N ARG A 128 -14.87 -15.05 6.46
CA ARG A 128 -14.34 -14.62 5.17
C ARG A 128 -14.20 -13.10 5.10
N TRP A 129 -15.18 -12.35 5.57
CA TRP A 129 -15.15 -10.89 5.53
C TRP A 129 -14.05 -10.31 6.43
N VAL A 130 -13.84 -10.90 7.62
CA VAL A 130 -12.70 -10.55 8.48
C VAL A 130 -11.36 -10.91 7.82
N ALA A 131 -11.26 -12.07 7.16
CA ALA A 131 -10.06 -12.46 6.43
C ALA A 131 -9.76 -11.50 5.26
N ASP A 132 -10.80 -11.10 4.52
CA ASP A 132 -10.70 -10.14 3.42
C ASP A 132 -10.35 -8.74 3.93
N ALA A 133 -10.91 -8.31 5.07
CA ALA A 133 -10.54 -7.06 5.74
C ALA A 133 -9.07 -7.07 6.18
N ARG A 134 -8.58 -8.16 6.78
CA ARG A 134 -7.16 -8.31 7.14
C ARG A 134 -6.23 -8.27 5.92
N ARG A 135 -6.65 -8.89 4.81
CA ARG A 135 -5.90 -8.82 3.54
C ARG A 135 -5.84 -7.38 3.02
N ALA A 136 -6.97 -6.68 3.02
CA ALA A 136 -7.04 -5.29 2.59
C ALA A 136 -6.21 -4.35 3.48
N ASP A 137 -6.15 -4.60 4.79
CA ASP A 137 -5.29 -3.87 5.73
C ASP A 137 -3.79 -4.08 5.40
N ALA A 138 -3.38 -5.31 5.10
CA ALA A 138 -2.01 -5.61 4.66
C ALA A 138 -1.67 -4.92 3.32
N ASP A 139 -2.57 -5.00 2.33
CA ASP A 139 -2.39 -4.33 1.03
C ASP A 139 -2.35 -2.81 1.16
N ARG A 140 -3.10 -2.23 2.12
CA ARG A 140 -3.06 -0.81 2.43
C ARG A 140 -1.71 -0.42 3.02
N LEU A 141 -1.20 -1.19 3.97
CA LEU A 141 0.12 -0.96 4.58
C LEU A 141 1.22 -0.92 3.51
N ASP A 142 1.22 -1.89 2.59
CA ASP A 142 2.23 -1.96 1.54
C ASP A 142 2.11 -0.80 0.54
N ARG A 143 0.89 -0.41 0.15
CA ARG A 143 0.67 0.79 -0.70
C ARG A 143 1.20 2.05 -0.04
N VAL A 144 0.96 2.25 1.25
CA VAL A 144 1.49 3.40 2.00
C VAL A 144 3.01 3.39 2.00
N ARG A 145 3.64 2.24 2.30
CA ARG A 145 5.10 2.11 2.31
C ARG A 145 5.72 2.44 0.95
N ILE A 146 5.11 1.99 -0.14
CA ILE A 146 5.55 2.30 -1.51
C ILE A 146 5.37 3.80 -1.80
N ALA A 147 4.22 4.38 -1.48
CA ALA A 147 3.95 5.81 -1.69
C ALA A 147 4.97 6.70 -0.95
N VAL A 148 5.27 6.39 0.31
CA VAL A 148 6.28 7.11 1.11
C VAL A 148 7.68 6.99 0.50
N ARG A 149 8.08 5.80 0.02
CA ARG A 149 9.37 5.60 -0.66
C ARG A 149 9.48 6.46 -1.93
N LEU A 150 8.45 6.44 -2.78
CA LEU A 150 8.41 7.23 -4.01
C LEU A 150 8.41 8.74 -3.73
N ALA A 151 7.64 9.17 -2.72
CA ALA A 151 7.63 10.56 -2.29
C ALA A 151 9.01 11.00 -1.78
N ALA A 152 9.68 10.16 -0.98
CA ALA A 152 11.01 10.45 -0.45
C ALA A 152 12.08 10.53 -1.55
N GLU A 153 12.04 9.65 -2.55
CA GLU A 153 12.95 9.70 -3.69
C GLU A 153 12.77 10.99 -4.52
N ARG A 154 11.51 11.38 -4.76
CA ARG A 154 11.19 12.64 -5.41
C ARG A 154 11.71 13.85 -4.61
N ILE A 155 11.43 13.89 -3.31
CA ILE A 155 11.91 14.97 -2.42
C ILE A 155 13.44 15.04 -2.41
N ALA A 156 14.12 13.89 -2.30
CA ALA A 156 15.57 13.82 -2.31
C ALA A 156 16.17 14.37 -3.61
N THR A 157 15.56 14.03 -4.75
CA THR A 157 15.99 14.52 -6.07
C THR A 157 15.80 16.02 -6.19
N GLU A 158 14.60 16.54 -5.87
CA GLU A 158 14.29 17.98 -5.90
C GLU A 158 15.24 18.82 -5.03
N LEU A 159 15.53 18.35 -3.80
CA LEU A 159 16.41 19.07 -2.88
C LEU A 159 17.87 19.08 -3.35
N LEU A 160 18.35 17.98 -3.95
CA LEU A 160 19.72 17.90 -4.46
C LEU A 160 19.89 18.74 -5.72
N ASP A 161 18.91 18.75 -6.62
CA ASP A 161 18.95 19.52 -7.87
C ASP A 161 18.87 21.03 -7.60
N THR A 162 18.02 21.44 -6.64
CA THR A 162 17.90 22.86 -6.21
C THR A 162 19.16 23.32 -5.48
N GLY A 163 19.76 22.46 -4.64
CA GLY A 163 20.98 22.75 -3.90
C GLY A 163 22.23 22.90 -4.78
N THR A 164 22.24 22.31 -5.99
CA THR A 164 23.32 22.49 -6.97
C THR A 164 23.25 23.83 -7.74
N GLY A 165 22.09 24.48 -7.78
CA GLY A 165 21.87 25.73 -8.54
C GLY A 165 21.94 27.03 -7.73
N GLY A 166 21.80 26.97 -6.40
CA GLY A 166 21.79 28.14 -5.51
C GLY A 166 23.17 28.56 -5.01
N THR A 167 23.57 29.80 -5.32
CA THR A 167 24.68 30.58 -4.72
C THR A 167 25.73 29.79 -3.94
N ALA A 168 26.71 29.28 -4.69
CA ALA A 168 27.95 28.72 -4.19
C ALA A 168 28.75 29.76 -3.36
N GLY A 169 28.44 29.90 -2.07
CA GLY A 169 29.11 30.86 -1.19
C GLY A 169 29.41 30.36 0.23
N THR A 170 28.57 29.49 0.81
CA THR A 170 28.68 29.11 2.23
C THR A 170 28.40 27.62 2.49
N ALA A 171 28.64 26.76 1.48
CA ALA A 171 28.33 25.33 1.50
C ALA A 171 29.32 24.49 2.34
N GLY A 172 29.29 24.70 3.66
CA GLY A 172 29.89 23.81 4.67
C GLY A 172 28.87 22.83 5.25
N THR A 173 29.18 22.27 6.42
CA THR A 173 28.30 21.37 7.20
C THR A 173 26.91 21.97 7.45
N ALA A 174 26.81 23.28 7.70
CA ALA A 174 25.55 23.99 7.90
C ALA A 174 24.56 23.85 6.73
N GLY A 175 25.04 23.87 5.48
CA GLY A 175 24.17 23.66 4.30
C GLY A 175 23.66 22.23 4.19
N THR A 176 24.45 21.24 4.64
CA THR A 176 24.00 19.84 4.65
C THR A 176 22.98 19.55 5.75
N GLU A 177 23.08 20.25 6.89
CA GLU A 177 22.09 20.19 7.96
C GLU A 177 20.77 20.84 7.56
N GLU A 178 20.82 21.95 6.80
CA GLU A 178 19.63 22.58 6.23
C GLU A 178 18.88 21.62 5.30
N LEU A 179 19.59 21.02 4.34
CA LEU A 179 18.99 20.05 3.41
C LEU A 179 18.42 18.84 4.14
N ASP A 180 19.08 18.34 5.19
CA ASP A 180 18.56 17.24 6.01
C ASP A 180 17.27 17.64 6.74
N ARG A 181 17.23 18.86 7.29
CA ARG A 181 16.04 19.39 7.97
C ARG A 181 14.87 19.55 7.01
N MET A 182 15.12 20.10 5.83
CA MET A 182 14.12 20.24 4.77
C MET A 182 13.61 18.88 4.29
N PHE A 183 14.50 17.92 4.09
CA PHE A 183 14.14 16.56 3.71
C PHE A 183 13.21 15.92 4.75
N ARG A 184 13.58 15.97 6.04
CA ARG A 184 12.76 15.44 7.13
C ARG A 184 11.41 16.12 7.23
N ALA A 185 11.36 17.46 7.13
CA ALA A 185 10.10 18.20 7.19
C ALA A 185 9.15 17.81 6.04
N ARG A 186 9.66 17.74 4.80
CA ARG A 186 8.84 17.33 3.64
C ARG A 186 8.45 15.84 3.69
N LEU A 187 9.32 14.98 4.23
CA LEU A 187 9.00 13.57 4.46
C LEU A 187 7.87 13.41 5.48
N THR A 188 7.91 14.17 6.59
CA THR A 188 6.82 14.17 7.58
C THR A 188 5.50 14.55 6.95
N VAL A 189 5.46 15.62 6.14
CA VAL A 189 4.25 16.02 5.42
C VAL A 189 3.77 14.91 4.49
N ALA A 190 4.66 14.30 3.72
CA ALA A 190 4.30 13.21 2.80
C ALA A 190 3.74 11.97 3.53
N VAL A 191 4.24 11.65 4.73
CA VAL A 191 3.69 10.56 5.56
C VAL A 191 2.30 10.92 6.08
N LEU A 192 2.12 12.15 6.58
CA LEU A 192 0.82 12.63 7.07
C LEU A 192 -0.25 12.70 5.97
N GLU A 193 0.13 13.04 4.74
CA GLU A 193 -0.76 13.00 3.56
C GLU A 193 -1.30 11.60 3.25
N GLN A 194 -0.59 10.53 3.66
CA GLN A 194 -1.08 9.16 3.55
C GLN A 194 -2.09 8.79 4.66
N GLY A 195 -2.40 9.72 5.57
CA GLY A 195 -3.29 9.49 6.71
C GLY A 195 -2.67 8.60 7.78
N VAL A 196 -1.34 8.65 7.93
CA VAL A 196 -0.58 7.84 8.88
C VAL A 196 0.22 8.75 9.79
N GLU A 197 0.28 8.39 11.07
CA GLU A 197 1.08 9.12 12.05
C GLU A 197 2.59 8.96 11.74
N MET A 198 3.35 10.05 11.90
CA MET A 198 4.79 10.01 11.69
C MET A 198 5.45 9.19 12.81
N PRO A 199 6.22 8.13 12.49
CA PRO A 199 6.95 7.39 13.51
C PRO A 199 7.93 8.30 14.26
N ASN A 200 8.05 8.11 15.58
CA ASN A 200 9.05 8.80 16.39
C ASN A 200 10.45 8.33 15.96
N LEU A 201 11.09 9.14 15.11
CA LEU A 201 12.48 8.93 14.72
C LEU A 201 13.38 9.41 15.86
N ALA A 202 14.33 8.57 16.26
CA ALA A 202 15.42 9.06 17.11
C ALA A 202 16.11 10.22 16.38
N PRO A 203 16.54 11.28 17.10
CA PRO A 203 17.37 12.31 16.49
C PRO A 203 18.57 11.61 15.86
N ALA A 204 18.94 12.00 14.63
CA ALA A 204 20.09 11.39 13.97
C ALA A 204 21.28 11.43 14.93
N GLU A 205 21.75 10.25 15.36
CA GLU A 205 22.97 10.16 16.11
C GLU A 205 24.05 10.86 15.28
N ARG A 206 24.65 11.90 15.86
CA ARG A 206 25.88 12.46 15.35
C ARG A 206 26.90 11.35 15.50
N THR A 207 27.06 10.52 14.47
CA THR A 207 28.19 9.61 14.37
C THR A 207 29.44 10.47 14.46
N GLY A 208 30.03 10.50 15.67
CA GLY A 208 31.33 11.06 15.90
C GLY A 208 32.34 10.36 14.99
N GLU A 209 33.27 11.15 14.47
CA GLU A 209 34.61 10.77 14.04
C GLU A 209 34.98 9.32 14.31
N GLU A 210 34.73 8.46 13.31
CA GLU A 210 35.45 7.21 13.19
C GLU A 210 36.84 7.54 12.66
N GLY A 211 37.75 7.77 13.62
CA GLY A 211 39.19 7.89 13.37
C GLY A 211 39.74 6.60 12.79
N THR A 212 39.62 6.42 11.48
CA THR A 212 40.50 5.51 10.75
C THR A 212 41.83 6.23 10.54
N SER A 213 42.75 5.93 11.45
CA SER A 213 44.17 6.15 11.27
C SER A 213 44.63 5.36 10.05
N ALA A 214 44.88 6.05 8.93
CA ALA A 214 45.61 5.50 7.79
C ALA A 214 47.04 6.06 7.79
N PRO A 215 48.04 5.23 7.46
CA PRO A 215 49.40 5.39 7.94
C PRO A 215 50.16 6.53 7.28
N SER A 216 50.96 7.23 8.09
CA SER A 216 52.13 7.97 7.62
C SER A 216 53.13 7.01 6.97
N GLY A 217 53.49 7.25 5.71
CA GLY A 217 54.62 6.57 5.08
C GLY A 217 54.60 6.66 3.55
N GLY A 218 55.56 7.40 2.98
CA GLY A 218 55.90 7.27 1.57
C GLY A 218 56.33 8.56 0.87
N THR A 219 57.42 9.17 1.31
CA THR A 219 58.08 10.28 0.63
C THR A 219 58.92 9.77 -0.54
N VAL A 220 58.41 9.67 -1.79
CA VAL A 220 59.25 9.58 -3.02
C VAL A 220 58.40 9.86 -4.30
N PRO A 221 58.96 10.34 -5.43
CA PRO A 221 59.63 11.61 -5.69
C PRO A 221 58.84 12.50 -6.67
N HIS A 222 58.95 13.81 -6.48
CA HIS A 222 58.39 14.87 -7.33
C HIS A 222 59.05 15.02 -8.73
N LEU A 223 59.74 14.01 -9.26
CA LEU A 223 60.63 14.14 -10.42
C LEU A 223 60.12 13.53 -11.75
N VAL A 224 58.97 12.84 -11.77
CA VAL A 224 58.46 12.21 -13.01
C VAL A 224 57.32 13.01 -13.67
N THR A 225 56.71 13.95 -12.96
CA THR A 225 55.64 14.81 -13.50
C THR A 225 56.11 16.03 -14.29
N VAL A 226 57.44 16.26 -14.38
CA VAL A 226 58.02 17.31 -15.24
C VAL A 226 58.30 16.80 -16.66
N ALA A 227 58.54 15.49 -16.85
CA ALA A 227 58.84 14.92 -18.17
C ALA A 227 57.60 14.76 -19.07
N ALA A 228 56.41 14.56 -18.49
CA ALA A 228 55.16 14.44 -19.25
C ALA A 228 54.54 15.80 -19.66
N ALA A 229 55.03 16.91 -19.11
CA ALA A 229 54.57 18.26 -19.44
C ALA A 229 55.36 18.92 -20.60
N LEU A 230 56.49 18.34 -21.01
CA LEU A 230 57.27 18.80 -22.17
C LEU A 230 56.80 18.20 -23.51
N GLY A 231 55.93 17.19 -23.50
CA GLY A 231 55.52 16.44 -24.69
C GLY A 231 54.38 17.05 -25.53
N ALA A 232 53.69 18.09 -25.05
CA ALA A 232 52.51 18.66 -25.74
C ALA A 232 52.64 20.15 -26.12
N GLY A 233 53.83 20.74 -25.99
CA GLY A 233 54.11 22.15 -26.32
C GLY A 233 55.12 22.36 -27.45
N GLY A 234 55.51 21.31 -28.19
CA GLY A 234 56.60 21.38 -29.18
C GLY A 234 56.19 21.75 -30.61
N ALA A 235 54.90 21.80 -30.95
CA ALA A 235 54.47 21.95 -32.34
C ALA A 235 54.10 23.39 -32.76
N ALA A 236 54.01 24.35 -31.83
CA ALA A 236 53.62 25.73 -32.12
C ALA A 236 54.77 26.76 -32.04
N ALA A 237 56.01 26.32 -31.76
CA ALA A 237 57.17 27.22 -31.66
C ALA A 237 57.96 27.39 -32.97
N ALA A 238 57.75 26.52 -33.98
CA ALA A 238 58.48 26.59 -35.25
C ALA A 238 57.99 27.70 -36.21
N GLY A 239 56.81 28.29 -35.96
CA GLY A 239 56.21 29.31 -36.83
C GLY A 239 56.51 30.77 -36.47
N VAL A 240 56.92 31.07 -35.23
CA VAL A 240 57.04 32.45 -34.73
C VAL A 240 58.48 33.00 -34.78
N VAL A 241 59.48 32.13 -35.01
CA VAL A 241 60.90 32.54 -35.08
C VAL A 241 61.24 33.33 -36.36
N ARG A 242 60.31 33.46 -37.34
CA ARG A 242 60.56 34.22 -38.57
C ARG A 242 60.02 35.65 -38.62
N LEU A 243 59.41 36.18 -37.56
CA LEU A 243 58.82 37.53 -37.60
C LEU A 243 59.30 38.52 -36.52
N THR A 244 60.18 38.12 -35.61
CA THR A 244 60.71 39.04 -34.58
C THR A 244 62.19 38.77 -34.32
N ASP A 245 63.07 39.70 -34.69
CA ASP A 245 64.53 39.64 -34.50
C ASP A 245 64.97 39.75 -33.01
N SER A 246 64.09 39.45 -32.06
CA SER A 246 64.36 39.55 -30.63
C SER A 246 64.19 38.18 -29.94
N PRO A 247 65.28 37.52 -29.51
CA PRO A 247 65.19 36.27 -28.75
C PRO A 247 64.44 36.45 -27.42
N VAL A 248 64.46 37.67 -26.87
CA VAL A 248 63.74 38.04 -25.65
C VAL A 248 62.22 38.00 -25.86
N ALA A 249 61.73 38.42 -27.04
CA ALA A 249 60.31 38.40 -27.37
C ALA A 249 59.77 36.96 -27.49
N ALA A 250 60.54 36.05 -28.09
CA ALA A 250 60.18 34.64 -28.20
C ALA A 250 60.08 33.95 -26.82
N VAL A 251 61.03 34.24 -25.92
CA VAL A 251 61.01 33.72 -24.54
C VAL A 251 59.80 34.27 -23.77
N ALA A 252 59.52 35.58 -23.88
CA ALA A 252 58.37 36.19 -23.22
C ALA A 252 57.03 35.60 -23.71
N ALA A 253 56.88 35.38 -25.02
CA ALA A 253 55.70 34.74 -25.58
C ALA A 253 55.54 33.28 -25.10
N GLY A 254 56.64 32.51 -25.05
CA GLY A 254 56.62 31.14 -24.53
C GLY A 254 56.20 31.07 -23.07
N VAL A 255 56.71 31.97 -22.22
CA VAL A 255 56.33 32.06 -20.79
C VAL A 255 54.86 32.47 -20.64
N LEU A 256 54.36 33.40 -21.46
CA LEU A 256 52.93 33.78 -21.45
C LEU A 256 52.02 32.60 -21.81
N VAL A 257 52.36 31.82 -22.84
CA VAL A 257 51.57 30.64 -23.22
C VAL A 257 51.64 29.56 -22.14
N MET A 258 52.81 29.33 -21.54
CA MET A 258 52.99 28.35 -20.47
C MET A 258 52.21 28.73 -19.20
N THR A 259 52.24 30.01 -18.81
CA THR A 259 51.47 30.52 -17.67
C THR A 259 49.97 30.48 -17.94
N ALA A 260 49.52 30.86 -19.13
CA ALA A 260 48.10 30.78 -19.50
C ALA A 260 47.58 29.33 -19.48
N THR A 261 48.33 28.37 -20.02
CA THR A 261 47.95 26.95 -20.02
C THR A 261 47.99 26.35 -18.62
N ALA A 262 48.98 26.71 -17.79
CA ALA A 262 49.04 26.29 -16.38
C ALA A 262 47.84 26.82 -15.58
N VAL A 263 47.46 28.08 -15.79
CA VAL A 263 46.26 28.69 -15.20
C VAL A 263 45.00 27.95 -15.67
N ALA A 264 44.82 27.73 -16.97
CA ALA A 264 43.67 26.99 -17.49
C ALA A 264 43.57 25.57 -16.93
N ARG A 265 44.69 24.85 -16.84
CA ARG A 265 44.76 23.50 -16.26
C ARG A 265 44.48 23.49 -14.76
N TRP A 266 44.92 24.53 -14.04
CA TRP A 266 44.61 24.71 -12.64
C TRP A 266 43.13 25.00 -12.41
N TRP A 267 42.52 25.87 -13.22
CA TRP A 267 41.09 26.19 -13.15
C TRP A 267 40.21 24.98 -13.47
N THR A 268 40.50 24.25 -14.54
CA THR A 268 39.78 23.02 -14.92
C THR A 268 39.94 21.93 -13.87
N GLY A 269 41.16 21.75 -13.33
CA GLY A 269 41.41 20.83 -12.21
C GLY A 269 40.66 21.22 -10.93
N ARG A 270 40.54 22.53 -10.65
CA ARG A 270 39.78 23.05 -9.51
C ARG A 270 38.27 22.88 -9.72
N ALA A 271 37.76 23.06 -10.93
CA ALA A 271 36.37 22.81 -11.30
C ALA A 271 36.02 21.32 -11.12
N ALA A 272 36.82 20.42 -11.70
CA ALA A 272 36.62 18.97 -11.57
C ALA A 272 36.66 18.49 -10.10
N ARG A 273 37.57 19.05 -9.27
CA ARG A 273 37.62 18.74 -7.83
C ARG A 273 36.38 19.23 -7.08
N ARG A 274 35.80 20.38 -7.47
CA ARG A 274 34.56 20.90 -6.88
C ARG A 274 33.37 20.02 -7.25
N GLU A 275 33.27 19.57 -8.49
CA GLU A 275 32.24 18.65 -8.96
C GLU A 275 32.33 17.30 -8.23
N GLN A 276 33.53 16.75 -8.09
CA GLN A 276 33.74 15.50 -7.32
C GLN A 276 33.36 15.66 -5.84
N ALA A 277 33.70 16.80 -5.23
CA ALA A 277 33.32 17.08 -3.84
C ALA A 277 31.80 17.22 -3.69
N ALA A 278 31.12 17.88 -4.64
CA ALA A 278 29.67 18.00 -4.67
C ALA A 278 28.99 16.63 -4.85
N ALA A 279 29.48 15.81 -5.79
CA ALA A 279 28.96 14.46 -6.03
C ALA A 279 29.11 13.55 -4.79
N ARG A 280 30.26 13.61 -4.09
CA ARG A 280 30.48 12.87 -2.83
C ARG A 280 29.52 13.31 -1.74
N ARG A 281 29.28 14.62 -1.58
CA ARG A 281 28.31 15.14 -0.61
C ARG A 281 26.89 14.69 -0.92
N ALA A 282 26.46 14.82 -2.18
CA ALA A 282 25.15 14.35 -2.63
C ALA A 282 24.97 12.85 -2.37
N ALA A 283 25.98 12.03 -2.66
CA ALA A 283 25.95 10.60 -2.37
C ALA A 283 25.83 10.30 -0.87
N SER A 284 26.56 11.04 -0.01
CA SER A 284 26.48 10.88 1.44
C SER A 284 25.10 11.27 2.02
N LEU A 285 24.47 12.31 1.46
CA LEU A 285 23.12 12.73 1.83
C LEU A 285 22.09 11.68 1.40
N ARG A 286 22.16 11.19 0.16
CA ARG A 286 21.28 10.12 -0.34
C ARG A 286 21.34 8.88 0.55
N ARG A 287 22.53 8.46 0.98
CA ARG A 287 22.70 7.31 1.88
C ARG A 287 22.03 7.54 3.23
N ARG A 288 22.23 8.71 3.85
CA ARG A 288 21.59 9.08 5.12
C ARG A 288 20.07 9.14 4.98
N TRP A 289 19.56 9.78 3.93
CA TRP A 289 18.13 9.87 3.68
C TRP A 289 17.49 8.52 3.39
N ALA A 290 18.16 7.65 2.63
CA ALA A 290 17.70 6.28 2.41
C ALA A 290 17.60 5.48 3.72
N ALA A 291 18.56 5.66 4.63
CA ALA A 291 18.51 5.04 5.96
C ALA A 291 17.32 5.56 6.77
N THR A 292 17.10 6.89 6.79
CA THR A 292 15.94 7.50 7.46
C THR A 292 14.62 6.99 6.89
N VAL A 293 14.48 6.92 5.56
CA VAL A 293 13.27 6.41 4.89
C VAL A 293 13.05 4.95 5.23
N THR A 294 14.11 4.15 5.30
CA THR A 294 14.01 2.73 5.68
C THR A 294 13.50 2.59 7.11
N ASP A 295 14.02 3.40 8.05
CA ASP A 295 13.57 3.39 9.45
C ASP A 295 12.11 3.86 9.58
N VAL A 296 11.71 4.93 8.87
CA VAL A 296 10.31 5.38 8.79
C VAL A 296 9.42 4.24 8.29
N VAL A 297 9.74 3.66 7.12
CA VAL A 297 8.93 2.62 6.48
C VAL A 297 8.81 1.36 7.32
N ALA A 298 9.87 1.00 8.05
CA ALA A 298 9.87 -0.13 8.96
C ALA A 298 8.94 0.08 10.18
N ARG A 299 8.80 1.34 10.63
CA ARG A 299 8.00 1.70 11.81
C ARG A 299 6.61 2.24 11.50
N ILE A 300 6.25 2.39 10.22
CA ILE A 300 4.88 2.77 9.82
C ILE A 300 3.90 1.71 10.33
N VAL A 301 2.92 2.16 11.11
CA VAL A 301 1.77 1.38 11.55
C VAL A 301 0.52 2.04 10.98
N VAL A 302 -0.27 1.29 10.23
CA VAL A 302 -1.56 1.74 9.71
C VAL A 302 -2.66 1.17 10.62
N PRO A 303 -3.54 2.01 11.20
CA PRO A 303 -4.62 1.51 12.04
C PRO A 303 -5.49 0.52 11.26
N PRO A 304 -5.65 -0.72 11.74
CA PRO A 304 -6.39 -1.76 11.03
C PRO A 304 -7.89 -1.48 11.08
N VAL A 305 -8.57 -1.74 9.97
CA VAL A 305 -10.02 -1.65 9.89
C VAL A 305 -10.65 -2.93 10.43
N ALA A 306 -10.00 -4.07 10.26
CA ALA A 306 -10.51 -5.37 10.70
C ALA A 306 -10.75 -5.44 12.22
N GLU A 307 -9.94 -4.75 13.03
CA GLU A 307 -10.08 -4.73 14.50
C GLU A 307 -11.23 -3.86 14.99
N ARG A 308 -11.76 -2.97 14.14
CA ARG A 308 -12.91 -2.11 14.47
C ARG A 308 -14.24 -2.75 14.13
N LEU A 309 -14.23 -3.93 13.53
CA LEU A 309 -15.43 -4.71 13.28
C LEU A 309 -15.94 -5.22 14.64
N PRO A 310 -17.23 -5.00 14.99
CA PRO A 310 -17.79 -5.57 16.21
C PRO A 310 -17.56 -7.09 16.14
N GLY A 311 -16.94 -7.68 17.17
CA GLY A 311 -16.58 -9.11 17.22
C GLY A 311 -15.09 -9.45 17.22
N GLY A 312 -14.18 -8.48 17.06
CA GLY A 312 -12.73 -8.69 17.12
C GLY A 312 -12.13 -8.86 18.51
N ALA A 313 -12.95 -9.02 19.56
CA ALA A 313 -12.49 -9.38 20.89
C ALA A 313 -12.59 -10.90 21.04
N SER A 314 -11.50 -11.59 20.73
CA SER A 314 -11.24 -12.98 21.11
C SER A 314 -9.92 -13.04 21.85
#